data_AF-A0A9Q3IBU3-F1
#
_entry.id   AF-A0A9Q3IBU3-F1
#
_cell.length_a   1.000
_cell.length_b   1.000
_cell.length_c   1.000
_cell.angle_alpha   90.00
_cell.angle_beta   90.00
_cell.angle_gamma   90.00
#
_symmetry.space_group_name_H-M   'P 1'
#
loop_
_entity.id
_entity.type
_entity.pdbx_description
1 polymer ?
#
loop_
_entity_poly.entity_id
_entity_poly.type
_entity_poly.pdbx_seq_one_letter_code
_entity_poly.pdbx_strand_id
1 'polypeptide(L)'
;MAMSSGTGIEIPIVDSSDEEVILKTKMIKLDTSNWVQWGCQMENYLTARQYDDLLMPASEEAKRSPKFRQKNSSALALLWGCVSTELEGVLLDNKTSFYDTWEALGSICGQRSIVTICKTFYELISLK
;
A
#
# COMPACT_ATOMS: atom_id res chain seq x y z
N MET A 1 20.70 9.47 -49.61
CA MET A 1 21.55 9.05 -48.47
C MET A 1 20.82 9.41 -47.18
N ALA A 2 20.89 8.53 -46.19
CA ALA A 2 20.02 8.35 -45.03
C ALA A 2 19.36 9.57 -44.33
N MET A 3 18.13 9.35 -43.87
CA MET A 3 17.42 10.14 -42.85
C MET A 3 18.05 9.95 -41.46
N SER A 4 17.98 10.96 -40.61
CA SER A 4 18.00 10.75 -39.16
C SER A 4 17.16 11.81 -38.45
N SER A 5 15.93 11.43 -38.09
CA SER A 5 15.12 12.11 -37.07
C SER A 5 15.67 11.71 -35.71
N GLY A 6 16.22 12.67 -34.97
CA GLY A 6 16.51 12.50 -33.55
C GLY A 6 15.28 12.90 -32.74
N THR A 7 14.33 11.98 -32.54
CA THR A 7 13.29 12.14 -31.52
C THR A 7 13.94 11.90 -30.15
N GLY A 8 14.35 12.98 -29.50
CA GLY A 8 14.67 12.96 -28.08
C GLY A 8 13.41 12.59 -27.32
N ILE A 9 13.43 11.42 -26.67
CA ILE A 9 12.42 11.04 -25.71
C ILE A 9 12.65 11.91 -24.49
N GLU A 10 11.86 12.98 -24.34
CA GLU A 10 11.73 13.67 -23.05
C GLU A 10 11.07 12.68 -22.09
N ILE A 11 11.89 12.04 -21.26
CA ILE A 11 11.42 11.30 -20.11
C ILE A 11 10.77 12.32 -19.19
N PRO A 12 9.47 12.20 -18.85
CA PRO A 12 8.86 13.09 -17.89
C PRO A 12 9.61 12.95 -16.58
N ILE A 13 10.18 14.05 -16.11
CA ILE A 13 10.78 14.17 -14.78
C ILE A 13 9.65 13.91 -13.80
N VAL A 14 9.62 12.70 -13.24
CA VAL A 14 8.78 12.38 -12.09
C VAL A 14 9.23 13.31 -10.96
N ASP A 15 8.30 14.10 -10.45
CA ASP A 15 8.54 15.06 -9.39
C ASP A 15 9.17 14.35 -8.18
N SER A 16 10.42 14.70 -7.90
CA SER A 16 11.29 14.11 -6.86
C SER A 16 10.72 14.20 -5.44
N SER A 17 9.60 14.90 -5.27
CA SER A 17 8.94 15.10 -3.98
C SER A 17 8.42 13.81 -3.35
N ASP A 18 7.92 12.86 -4.15
CA ASP A 18 7.27 11.67 -3.60
C ASP A 18 8.27 10.64 -3.04
N GLU A 19 9.43 10.44 -3.70
CA GLU A 19 10.50 9.60 -3.13
C GLU A 19 11.09 10.21 -1.85
N GLU A 20 11.25 11.54 -1.80
CA GLU A 20 11.79 12.23 -0.64
C GLU A 20 10.85 12.14 0.58
N VAL A 21 9.53 12.07 0.36
CA VAL A 21 8.54 11.85 1.43
C VAL A 21 8.48 10.38 1.88
N ILE A 22 8.63 9.41 0.97
CA ILE A 22 8.75 7.99 1.33
C ILE A 22 10.00 7.76 2.19
N LEU A 23 11.12 8.43 1.88
CA LEU A 23 12.36 8.35 2.66
C LEU A 23 12.30 9.08 4.02
N LYS A 24 11.50 10.14 4.16
CA LYS A 24 11.36 10.88 5.43
C LYS A 24 10.35 10.25 6.39
N THR A 25 9.35 9.53 5.87
CA THR A 25 8.36 8.84 6.69
C THR A 25 8.91 7.45 7.01
N LYS A 26 9.55 7.27 8.17
CA LYS A 26 10.01 5.96 8.68
C LYS A 26 8.81 5.04 8.97
N MET A 27 8.05 4.71 7.95
CA MET A 27 6.95 3.78 8.04
C MET A 27 7.54 2.40 8.34
N ILE A 28 7.01 1.73 9.36
CA ILE A 28 7.41 0.36 9.64
C ILE A 28 7.05 -0.52 8.44
N LYS A 29 7.82 -1.58 8.16
CA LYS A 29 7.41 -2.55 7.14
C LYS A 29 6.25 -3.39 7.68
N LEU A 30 5.18 -3.53 6.90
CA LEU A 30 4.08 -4.42 7.22
C LEU A 30 4.56 -5.86 7.19
N ASP A 31 4.28 -6.58 8.26
CA ASP A 31 4.35 -8.04 8.33
C ASP A 31 3.03 -8.57 8.90
N THR A 32 2.91 -9.89 8.97
CA THR A 32 1.66 -10.52 9.39
C THR A 32 1.30 -10.39 10.88
N SER A 33 2.16 -9.76 11.69
CA SER A 33 1.98 -9.56 13.12
C SER A 33 1.71 -8.11 13.54
N ASN A 34 1.97 -7.14 12.66
CA ASN A 34 1.98 -5.72 13.03
C ASN A 34 0.89 -4.86 12.36
N TRP A 35 -0.15 -5.49 11.79
CA TRP A 35 -1.24 -4.85 11.05
C TRP A 35 -1.81 -3.61 11.74
N VAL A 36 -2.15 -3.69 13.03
CA VAL A 36 -2.79 -2.59 13.77
C VAL A 36 -1.90 -1.35 13.83
N GLN A 37 -0.62 -1.53 14.17
CA GLN A 37 0.33 -0.42 14.28
C GLN A 37 0.64 0.16 12.90
N TRP A 38 0.87 -0.71 11.91
CA TRP A 38 1.16 -0.30 10.55
C TRP A 38 -0.02 0.41 9.89
N GLY A 39 -1.23 -0.11 10.06
CA GLY A 39 -2.46 0.46 9.52
C GLY A 39 -2.71 1.86 10.05
N CYS A 40 -2.53 2.07 11.36
CA CYS A 40 -2.63 3.41 11.95
C CYS A 40 -1.60 4.39 11.34
N GLN A 41 -0.37 3.96 11.05
CA GLN A 41 0.61 4.82 10.37
C GLN A 41 0.17 5.16 8.92
N MET A 42 -0.40 4.18 8.21
CA MET A 42 -0.87 4.39 6.84
C MET A 42 -2.06 5.35 6.79
N GLU A 43 -3.05 5.15 7.66
CA GLU A 43 -4.22 6.05 7.75
C GLU A 43 -3.77 7.48 8.03
N ASN A 44 -2.87 7.68 9.00
CA ASN A 44 -2.32 9.00 9.30
C ASN A 44 -1.59 9.62 8.09
N TYR A 45 -0.83 8.82 7.33
CA TYR A 45 -0.18 9.27 6.10
C TYR A 45 -1.20 9.72 5.05
N LEU A 46 -2.26 8.93 4.83
CA LEU A 46 -3.31 9.25 3.86
C LEU A 46 -4.06 10.52 4.26
N THR A 47 -4.45 10.65 5.51
CA THR A 47 -5.13 11.86 6.03
C THR A 47 -4.25 13.11 5.88
N ALA A 48 -2.96 13.02 6.18
CA ALA A 48 -2.04 14.16 6.01
C ALA A 48 -1.95 14.64 4.54
N ARG A 49 -2.19 13.73 3.58
CA ARG A 49 -2.23 14.04 2.14
C ARG A 49 -3.63 14.28 1.59
N GLN A 50 -4.68 14.23 2.42
CA GLN A 50 -6.09 14.33 2.01
C GLN A 50 -6.50 13.20 1.04
N TYR A 51 -5.99 12.00 1.29
CA TYR A 51 -6.24 10.77 0.52
C TYR A 51 -7.21 9.84 1.27
N ASP A 52 -7.97 10.36 2.23
CA ASP A 52 -8.93 9.61 3.05
C ASP A 52 -9.98 8.86 2.20
N ASP A 53 -10.28 9.40 1.02
CA ASP A 53 -11.17 8.80 0.02
C ASP A 53 -10.68 7.45 -0.53
N LEU A 54 -9.41 7.09 -0.33
CA LEU A 54 -8.86 5.78 -0.70
C LEU A 54 -9.16 4.66 0.30
N LEU A 55 -9.57 5.01 1.53
CA LEU A 55 -9.95 4.02 2.57
C LEU A 55 -11.39 3.53 2.42
N MET A 56 -12.08 3.97 1.36
CA MET A 56 -13.44 3.57 1.04
C MET A 56 -13.54 3.11 -0.42
N PRO A 57 -14.51 2.22 -0.73
CA PRO A 57 -14.79 1.86 -2.11
C PRO A 57 -15.13 3.10 -2.95
N ALA A 58 -14.34 3.35 -4.00
CA ALA A 58 -14.59 4.43 -4.93
C ALA A 58 -15.65 4.03 -5.97
N SER A 59 -16.51 4.97 -6.37
CA SER A 59 -17.42 4.78 -7.50
C SER A 59 -16.64 4.68 -8.82
N GLU A 60 -17.23 4.06 -9.84
CA GLU A 60 -16.61 3.94 -11.17
C GLU A 60 -16.31 5.30 -11.82
N GLU A 61 -17.11 6.31 -11.52
CA GLU A 61 -16.88 7.68 -12.00
C GLU A 61 -15.69 8.33 -11.29
N ALA A 62 -15.58 8.15 -9.97
CA ALA A 62 -14.41 8.60 -9.22
C ALA A 62 -13.12 7.94 -9.73
N LYS A 63 -13.14 6.63 -10.01
CA LYS A 63 -11.99 5.87 -10.55
C LYS A 63 -11.49 6.41 -11.90
N ARG A 64 -12.35 7.05 -12.70
CA ARG A 64 -11.96 7.65 -13.99
C ARG A 64 -11.29 9.01 -13.83
N SER A 65 -11.50 9.68 -12.70
CA SER A 65 -10.90 10.97 -12.42
C SER A 65 -9.36 10.88 -12.44
N PRO A 66 -8.67 11.77 -13.18
CA PRO A 66 -7.21 11.85 -13.14
C PRO A 66 -6.68 12.03 -11.71
N LYS A 67 -7.38 12.84 -10.89
CA LYS A 67 -7.01 13.10 -9.50
C LYS A 67 -7.05 11.81 -8.66
N PHE A 68 -8.11 11.01 -8.80
CA PHE A 68 -8.22 9.76 -8.07
C PHE A 68 -7.14 8.76 -8.51
N ARG A 69 -6.92 8.62 -9.82
CA ARG A 69 -5.88 7.73 -10.35
C ARG A 69 -4.49 8.10 -9.85
N GLN A 70 -4.19 9.40 -9.78
CA GLN A 70 -2.92 9.88 -9.21
C GLN A 70 -2.79 9.48 -7.75
N LYS A 71 -3.79 9.79 -6.90
CA LYS A 71 -3.80 9.41 -5.48
C LYS A 71 -3.59 7.91 -5.29
N ASN A 72 -4.37 7.11 -6.02
CA ASN A 72 -4.32 5.65 -5.97
C ASN A 72 -2.93 5.11 -6.35
N SER A 73 -2.35 5.60 -7.45
CA SER A 73 -1.01 5.21 -7.87
C SER A 73 0.07 5.61 -6.87
N SER A 74 0.02 6.82 -6.33
CA SER A 74 0.97 7.27 -5.29
C SER A 74 0.87 6.42 -4.02
N ALA A 75 -0.35 6.12 -3.57
CA ALA A 75 -0.57 5.30 -2.38
C ALA A 75 -0.14 3.83 -2.59
N LEU A 76 -0.38 3.27 -3.79
CA LEU A 76 0.13 1.95 -4.16
C LEU A 76 1.66 1.93 -4.18
N ALA A 77 2.31 2.95 -4.74
CA ALA A 77 3.77 3.04 -4.74
C ALA A 77 4.33 3.04 -3.31
N LEU A 78 3.68 3.74 -2.38
CA LEU A 78 4.03 3.66 -0.96
C LEU A 78 3.85 2.24 -0.40
N LEU A 79 2.72 1.57 -0.68
CA LEU A 79 2.48 0.19 -0.23
C LEU A 79 3.62 -0.75 -0.65
N TRP A 80 4.05 -0.66 -1.90
CA TRP A 80 5.18 -1.46 -2.41
C TRP A 80 6.48 -1.22 -1.63
N GLY A 81 6.71 0.01 -1.14
CA GLY A 81 7.90 0.34 -0.35
C GLY A 81 7.83 -0.11 1.11
N CYS A 82 6.63 -0.18 1.69
CA CYS A 82 6.43 -0.42 3.12
C CYS A 82 5.77 -1.76 3.46
N VAL A 83 5.73 -2.71 2.53
CA VAL A 83 5.23 -4.08 2.75
C VAL A 83 6.38 -5.07 2.67
N SER A 84 6.34 -6.12 3.49
CA SER A 84 7.35 -7.18 3.50
C SER A 84 7.20 -8.12 2.30
N THR A 85 8.29 -8.79 1.94
CA THR A 85 8.36 -9.69 0.78
C THR A 85 7.39 -10.87 0.89
N GLU A 86 7.05 -11.31 2.12
CA GLU A 86 6.06 -12.38 2.35
C GLU A 86 4.63 -12.03 1.91
N LEU A 87 4.34 -10.74 1.71
CA LEU A 87 3.03 -10.22 1.32
C LEU A 87 3.00 -9.70 -0.12
N GLU A 88 4.09 -9.82 -0.89
CA GLU A 88 4.17 -9.35 -2.29
C GLU A 88 3.09 -9.97 -3.18
N GLY A 89 2.71 -11.24 -2.95
CA GLY A 89 1.62 -11.88 -3.69
C GLY A 89 0.31 -11.10 -3.57
N VAL A 90 0.01 -10.57 -2.39
CA VAL A 90 -1.19 -9.75 -2.15
C VAL A 90 -1.15 -8.46 -2.96
N LEU A 91 0.02 -7.82 -3.05
CA LEU A 91 0.23 -6.62 -3.85
C LEU A 91 0.06 -6.91 -5.34
N LEU A 92 0.58 -8.03 -5.83
CA LEU A 92 0.48 -8.43 -7.23
C LEU A 92 -0.97 -8.70 -7.65
N ASP A 93 -1.72 -9.38 -6.80
CA ASP A 93 -3.12 -9.76 -7.06
C ASP A 93 -4.06 -8.55 -7.06
N ASN A 94 -3.72 -7.47 -6.34
CA ASN A 94 -4.56 -6.28 -6.15
C ASN A 94 -3.95 -4.97 -6.70
N LYS A 95 -2.91 -5.07 -7.54
CA LYS A 95 -2.03 -3.97 -7.98
C LYS A 95 -2.69 -2.74 -8.61
N THR A 96 -3.98 -2.79 -8.94
CA THR A 96 -4.70 -1.69 -9.61
C THR A 96 -5.46 -0.79 -8.63
N SER A 97 -5.67 -1.24 -7.39
CA SER A 97 -6.55 -0.58 -6.42
C SER A 97 -5.92 -0.58 -5.04
N PHE A 98 -5.67 0.61 -4.51
CA PHE A 98 -5.20 0.78 -3.15
C PHE A 98 -6.18 0.17 -2.14
N TYR A 99 -7.48 0.47 -2.29
CA TYR A 99 -8.52 -0.01 -1.39
C TYR A 99 -8.58 -1.54 -1.33
N ASP A 100 -8.59 -2.20 -2.49
CA ASP A 100 -8.66 -3.67 -2.54
C ASP A 100 -7.38 -4.30 -1.95
N THR A 101 -6.22 -3.67 -2.21
CA THR A 101 -4.94 -4.11 -1.62
C THR A 101 -4.95 -3.94 -0.10
N TRP A 102 -5.43 -2.80 0.40
CA TRP A 102 -5.56 -2.49 1.82
C TRP A 102 -6.44 -3.51 2.54
N GLU A 103 -7.63 -3.79 2.01
CA GLU A 103 -8.55 -4.77 2.58
C GLU A 103 -7.96 -6.19 2.56
N ALA A 104 -7.30 -6.58 1.47
CA ALA A 104 -6.67 -7.89 1.35
C ALA A 104 -5.52 -8.07 2.35
N LEU A 105 -4.67 -7.07 2.52
CA LEU A 105 -3.60 -7.06 3.52
C LEU A 105 -4.18 -7.15 4.93
N GLY A 106 -5.23 -6.37 5.22
CA GLY A 106 -5.91 -6.39 6.51
C GLY A 106 -6.55 -7.73 6.85
N SER A 107 -7.18 -8.36 5.86
CA SER A 107 -7.75 -9.70 6.01
C SER A 107 -6.68 -10.73 6.34
N ILE A 108 -5.58 -10.79 5.59
CA ILE A 108 -4.51 -11.78 5.79
C ILE A 108 -3.78 -11.57 7.11
N CYS A 109 -3.36 -10.33 7.39
CA CYS A 109 -2.59 -10.01 8.59
C CYS A 109 -3.48 -10.04 9.85
N GLY A 110 -4.75 -9.63 9.74
CA GLY A 110 -5.74 -9.72 10.81
C GLY A 110 -6.10 -11.17 11.16
N GLN A 111 -6.36 -12.03 10.16
CA GLN A 111 -6.63 -13.45 10.39
C GLN A 111 -5.44 -14.16 11.06
N ARG A 112 -4.21 -13.90 10.61
CA ARG A 112 -3.02 -14.49 11.23
C ARG A 112 -2.78 -14.03 12.67
N SER A 113 -3.12 -12.78 12.97
CA SER A 113 -3.08 -12.26 14.34
C SER A 113 -4.05 -13.01 15.27
N ILE A 114 -5.29 -13.26 14.82
CA ILE A 114 -6.29 -14.04 15.57
C ILE A 114 -5.80 -15.48 15.79
N VAL A 115 -5.32 -16.16 14.74
CA VAL A 115 -4.81 -17.54 14.84
C VAL A 115 -3.66 -17.63 15.84
N THR A 116 -2.74 -16.65 15.83
CA THR A 116 -1.60 -16.61 16.75
C THR A 116 -2.07 -16.48 18.19
N ILE A 117 -2.97 -15.54 18.48
CA ILE A 117 -3.54 -15.36 19.83
C ILE A 117 -4.26 -16.64 20.30
N CYS A 118 -5.09 -17.24 19.44
CA CYS A 118 -5.79 -18.48 19.77
C CYS A 118 -4.83 -19.64 20.07
N LYS A 119 -3.75 -19.77 19.28
CA LYS A 119 -2.73 -20.80 19.51
C LYS A 119 -2.00 -20.60 20.84
N THR A 120 -1.55 -19.39 21.12
CA THR A 120 -0.89 -19.06 22.40
C THR A 120 -1.83 -19.30 23.59
N PHE A 121 -3.10 -18.92 23.46
CA PHE A 121 -4.10 -19.20 24.50
C PHE A 121 -4.29 -20.70 24.70
N TYR A 122 -4.38 -21.49 23.62
CA TYR A 122 -4.48 -22.94 23.68
C TYR A 122 -3.27 -23.59 24.36
N GLU A 123 -2.05 -23.13 24.06
CA GLU A 123 -0.83 -23.61 24.71
C GLU A 123 -0.85 -23.29 26.22
N LEU A 124 -1.26 -22.08 26.61
CA LEU A 124 -1.37 -21.69 28.03
C LEU A 124 -2.37 -22.53 28.81
N ILE A 125 -3.52 -22.87 28.22
CA ILE A 125 -4.53 -23.72 28.88
C ILE A 125 -4.14 -25.21 28.87
N SER A 126 -3.34 -25.65 27.89
CA SER A 126 -2.90 -27.05 27.75
C SER A 126 -1.63 -27.36 28.54
N LEU A 127 -0.94 -26.33 29.03
CA LEU A 127 0.17 -26.43 29.98
C LEU A 127 -0.31 -26.52 31.45
N LYS A 128 -1.63 -26.56 31.68
CA LYS A 128 -2.27 -26.87 32.98
C LYS A 128 -2.66 -28.34 33.05
#